data_AF-A0A537V1S4-F1
#
_entry.id   AF-A0A537V1S4-F1
#
_cell.length_a   1.000
_cell.length_b   1.000
_cell.length_c   1.000
_cell.angle_alpha   90.00
_cell.angle_beta   90.00
_cell.angle_gamma   90.00
#
_symmetry.space_group_name_H-M   'P 1'
#
loop_
_entity.id
_entity.type
_entity.pdbx_description
1 polymer ?
#
loop_
_entity_poly.entity_id
_entity_poly.type
_entity_poly.pdbx_seq_one_letter_code
_entity_poly.pdbx_strand_id
1 'polypeptide(L)'
;MTKMMIDMGIRPSGDVDTDFVAMMVPHHQGAIEMAQTQLRYGRNEPLRRMAQEIIVTQLQEIAAMRLSLGQPQPPSVPSPDQIPPAAERFEKSSNAQHLVKEP
;
A
#
# COMPACT_ATOMS: atom_id res chain seq x y z
N MET A 1 19.19 -12.91 -14.39
CA MET A 1 18.03 -13.14 -13.51
C MET A 1 18.06 -14.53 -12.88
N THR A 2 18.09 -15.61 -13.67
CA THR A 2 17.94 -17.00 -13.20
C THR A 2 18.89 -17.42 -12.05
N LYS A 3 20.17 -17.06 -12.10
CA LYS A 3 21.12 -17.40 -11.03
C LYS A 3 20.76 -16.72 -9.69
N MET A 4 20.36 -15.44 -9.72
CA MET A 4 19.94 -14.74 -8.49
C MET A 4 18.63 -15.29 -7.90
N MET A 5 17.71 -15.77 -8.74
CA MET A 5 16.45 -16.38 -8.29
C MET A 5 16.68 -17.70 -7.54
N ILE A 6 17.61 -18.52 -8.05
CA ILE A 6 18.01 -19.76 -7.39
C ILE A 6 18.65 -19.48 -6.03
N ASP A 7 19.56 -18.50 -5.98
CA ASP A 7 20.27 -18.15 -4.74
C ASP A 7 19.31 -17.55 -3.67
N MET A 8 18.16 -16.99 -4.08
CA MET A 8 17.07 -16.49 -3.21
C MET A 8 15.98 -17.54 -2.89
N GLY A 9 16.10 -18.78 -3.39
CA GLY A 9 15.14 -19.85 -3.13
C GLY A 9 13.78 -19.71 -3.85
N ILE A 10 13.68 -18.79 -4.80
CA ILE A 10 12.49 -18.65 -5.65
C ILE A 10 12.60 -19.66 -6.80
N ARG A 11 11.58 -20.50 -6.97
CA ARG A 11 11.46 -21.33 -8.17
C ARG A 11 10.96 -20.44 -9.33
N PRO A 12 11.72 -20.28 -10.42
CA PRO A 12 11.28 -19.46 -11.55
C PRO A 12 9.96 -19.99 -12.12
N SER A 13 9.02 -19.09 -12.42
CA SER A 13 7.75 -19.40 -13.09
C SER A 13 7.93 -19.56 -14.60
N GLY A 14 9.02 -19.02 -15.15
CA GLY A 14 9.28 -18.98 -16.59
C GLY A 14 8.84 -17.66 -17.24
N ASP A 15 8.12 -16.81 -16.51
CA ASP A 15 7.84 -15.44 -16.89
C ASP A 15 8.74 -14.47 -16.11
N VAL A 16 9.54 -13.69 -16.85
CA VAL A 16 10.56 -12.80 -16.27
C VAL A 16 9.91 -11.66 -15.48
N ASP A 17 8.76 -11.16 -15.93
CA ASP A 17 8.06 -10.06 -15.26
C ASP A 17 7.49 -10.53 -13.93
N THR A 18 6.81 -11.68 -13.93
CA THR A 18 6.32 -12.33 -12.70
C THR A 18 7.47 -12.63 -11.73
N ASP A 19 8.57 -13.21 -12.20
CA ASP A 19 9.69 -13.58 -11.34
C ASP A 19 10.42 -12.34 -10.79
N PHE A 20 10.50 -11.24 -11.54
CA PHE A 20 11.05 -9.97 -11.05
C PHE A 20 10.22 -9.40 -9.91
N VAL A 21 8.90 -9.32 -10.09
CA VAL A 21 7.97 -8.80 -9.06
C VAL A 21 7.96 -9.71 -7.82
N ALA A 22 7.99 -11.02 -8.01
CA ALA A 22 8.05 -12.00 -6.93
C ALA A 22 9.29 -11.84 -6.04
N MET A 23 10.41 -11.35 -6.58
CA MET A 23 11.61 -11.03 -5.80
C MET A 23 11.58 -9.60 -5.22
N MET A 24 11.16 -8.61 -6.01
CA MET A 24 11.33 -7.21 -5.62
C MET A 24 10.31 -6.74 -4.61
N VAL A 25 9.07 -7.24 -4.65
CA VAL A 25 8.07 -6.92 -3.63
C VAL A 25 8.54 -7.30 -2.21
N PRO A 26 8.98 -8.54 -1.92
CA PRO A 26 9.47 -8.87 -0.58
C PRO A 26 10.78 -8.15 -0.22
N HIS A 27 11.68 -7.93 -1.19
CA HIS A 27 12.89 -7.12 -0.95
C HIS A 27 12.55 -5.70 -0.48
N HIS A 28 11.59 -5.06 -1.15
CA HIS A 28 11.12 -3.72 -0.79
C HIS A 28 10.40 -3.71 0.56
N GLN A 29 9.61 -4.74 0.86
CA GLN A 29 8.95 -4.88 2.15
C GLN A 29 9.96 -4.96 3.30
N GLY A 30 11.05 -5.72 3.13
CA GLY A 30 12.14 -5.77 4.10
C GLY A 30 12.83 -4.41 4.29
N ALA A 31 13.06 -3.66 3.20
CA ALA A 31 13.61 -2.31 3.28
C ALA A 31 12.69 -1.34 4.05
N ILE A 32 11.37 -1.44 3.85
CA ILE A 32 10.37 -0.67 4.60
C ILE A 32 10.44 -1.00 6.09
N GLU A 33 10.51 -2.28 6.46
CA GLU A 33 10.60 -2.71 7.87
C GLU A 33 11.88 -2.19 8.55
N MET A 34 13.02 -2.21 7.84
CA MET A 34 14.28 -1.64 8.32
C MET A 34 14.19 -0.11 8.46
N ALA A 35 13.59 0.58 7.50
CA ALA A 35 13.38 2.02 7.55
C ALA A 35 12.45 2.41 8.72
N GLN A 36 11.38 1.67 8.97
CA GLN A 36 10.50 1.86 10.12
C GLN A 36 11.27 1.65 11.44
N THR A 37 12.17 0.67 11.50
CA THR A 37 13.05 0.45 12.65
C THR A 37 13.98 1.65 12.88
N GLN A 38 14.56 2.21 11.81
CA GLN A 38 15.38 3.43 11.87
C GLN A 38 14.57 4.64 12.36
N LEU A 39 13.31 4.79 11.94
CA LEU A 39 12.44 5.87 12.42
C LEU A 39 12.03 5.70 13.89
N ARG A 40 11.92 4.45 14.37
CA ARG A 40 11.53 4.16 15.75
C ARG A 40 12.68 4.31 16.74
N TYR A 41 13.88 3.85 16.37
CA TYR A 41 15.00 3.73 17.30
C TYR A 41 16.24 4.55 16.93
N GLY A 42 16.36 4.98 15.67
CA GLY A 42 17.49 5.76 15.17
C GLY A 42 17.46 7.21 15.67
N ARG A 43 18.65 7.78 15.86
CA ARG A 43 18.84 9.15 16.40
C ARG A 43 19.54 10.11 15.44
N ASN A 44 20.07 9.61 14.32
CA ASN A 44 20.72 10.44 13.31
C ASN A 44 19.66 11.02 12.36
N GLU A 45 19.47 12.34 12.41
CA GLU A 45 18.43 13.05 11.65
C GLU A 45 18.52 12.84 10.12
N PRO A 46 19.70 12.98 9.47
CA PRO A 46 19.84 12.64 8.06
C PRO A 46 19.39 11.22 7.72
N LEU A 47 19.77 10.21 8.53
CA LEU A 47 19.37 8.82 8.28
C LEU A 47 17.87 8.58 8.53
N ARG A 48 17.25 9.33 9.45
CA ARG A 48 15.80 9.27 9.66
C ARG A 48 15.04 9.85 8.46
N ARG A 49 15.51 10.95 7.87
CA ARG A 49 14.92 11.50 6.63
C ARG A 49 15.04 10.52 5.47
N MET A 50 16.22 9.93 5.29
CA MET A 50 16.43 8.89 4.29
C MET A 50 15.48 7.70 4.52
N ALA A 51 15.25 7.28 5.76
CA ALA A 51 14.29 6.22 6.07
C ALA A 51 12.84 6.59 5.68
N GLN A 52 12.43 7.85 5.88
CA GLN A 52 11.12 8.33 5.43
C GLN A 52 10.98 8.25 3.91
N GLU A 53 12.01 8.67 3.18
CA GLU A 53 12.06 8.62 1.70
C GLU A 53 12.01 7.17 1.19
N ILE A 54 12.77 6.27 1.79
CA ILE A 54 12.75 4.83 1.46
C ILE A 54 11.31 4.29 1.60
N ILE A 55 10.61 4.59 2.70
CA ILE A 55 9.24 4.09 2.90
C ILE A 55 8.31 4.54 1.78
N VAL A 56 8.33 5.83 1.43
CA VAL A 56 7.44 6.38 0.39
C VAL A 56 7.76 5.77 -0.98
N THR A 57 9.04 5.77 -1.37
CA THR A 57 9.47 5.27 -2.68
C THR A 57 9.20 3.78 -2.83
N GLN A 58 9.59 2.96 -1.85
CA GLN A 58 9.40 1.50 -1.94
C GLN A 58 7.90 1.12 -1.96
N LEU A 59 7.03 1.86 -1.26
CA LEU A 59 5.58 1.63 -1.33
C LEU A 59 5.02 1.93 -2.73
N GLN A 60 5.47 3.00 -3.36
CA GLN A 60 5.08 3.36 -4.73
C GLN A 60 5.55 2.31 -5.74
N GLU A 61 6.79 1.84 -5.60
CA GLU A 61 7.37 0.78 -6.45
C GLU A 61 6.62 -0.54 -6.28
N ILE A 62 6.24 -0.93 -5.06
CA ILE A 62 5.38 -2.12 -4.82
C ILE A 62 4.04 -1.97 -5.54
N ALA A 63 3.39 -0.80 -5.45
CA ALA A 63 2.12 -0.55 -6.12
C ALA A 63 2.26 -0.63 -7.64
N ALA A 64 3.31 -0.02 -8.21
CA ALA A 64 3.60 -0.07 -9.64
C ALA A 64 3.87 -1.50 -10.11
N MET A 65 4.69 -2.27 -9.40
CA MET A 65 4.99 -3.67 -9.73
C MET A 65 3.74 -4.56 -9.74
N ARG A 66 2.85 -4.39 -8.75
CA ARG A 66 1.57 -5.12 -8.70
C ARG A 66 0.65 -4.75 -9.85
N LEU A 67 0.56 -3.46 -10.15
CA LEU A 67 -0.25 -2.96 -11.27
C LEU A 67 0.25 -3.51 -12.62
N SER A 68 1.58 -3.60 -12.81
CA SER A 68 2.19 -4.17 -14.02
C SER A 68 1.81 -5.64 -14.25
N LEU A 69 1.50 -6.41 -13.20
CA LEU A 69 1.00 -7.79 -13.30
C LEU A 69 -0.54 -7.87 -13.37
N GLY A 70 -1.25 -6.74 -13.47
CA GLY A 70 -2.71 -6.69 -13.44
C GLY A 70 -3.33 -7.06 -12.08
N GLN A 71 -2.54 -7.04 -11.00
CA GLN A 71 -3.03 -7.30 -9.65
C GLN A 71 -3.82 -6.10 -9.13
N PRO A 72 -4.88 -6.31 -8.32
CA PRO A 72 -5.60 -5.21 -7.71
C PRO A 72 -4.66 -4.39 -6.83
N GLN A 73 -4.75 -3.06 -6.94
CA GLN A 73 -4.02 -2.20 -6.01
C GLN A 73 -4.49 -2.49 -4.58
N PRO A 74 -3.59 -2.53 -3.58
CA PRO A 74 -4.03 -2.48 -2.20
C PRO A 74 -4.92 -1.23 -2.02
N PRO A 75 -5.97 -1.30 -1.19
CA PRO A 75 -6.86 -0.17 -1.00
C PRO A 75 -6.01 1.06 -0.70
N SER A 76 -6.20 2.13 -1.48
CA SER A 76 -5.53 3.40 -1.23
C SER A 76 -5.89 3.82 0.19
N VAL A 77 -4.97 3.62 1.14
CA VAL A 77 -5.08 4.27 2.44
C VAL A 77 -4.97 5.76 2.15
N PRO A 78 -6.01 6.56 2.44
CA PRO A 78 -5.94 7.99 2.20
C PRO A 78 -4.75 8.55 2.98
N SER A 79 -4.01 9.47 2.35
CA SER A 79 -2.97 10.21 3.05
C SER A 79 -3.59 10.89 4.29
N PRO A 80 -2.86 11.07 5.41
CA PRO A 80 -3.39 11.74 6.61
C PRO A 80 -3.97 13.13 6.32
N ASP A 81 -3.46 13.80 5.27
CA ASP A 81 -3.93 15.11 4.79
C ASP A 81 -5.26 15.07 4.01
N GLN A 82 -5.81 13.87 3.75
CA GLN A 82 -7.04 13.67 2.97
C GLN A 82 -8.22 13.17 3.82
N ILE A 83 -8.10 13.14 5.15
CA ILE A 83 -9.23 12.85 6.04
C ILE A 83 -9.91 14.18 6.38
N PRO A 84 -11.00 14.59 5.69
CA PRO A 84 -11.85 15.65 6.23
C PRO A 84 -12.41 15.19 7.58
N PRO A 85 -12.60 16.11 8.55
CA PRO A 85 -13.08 15.74 9.87
C PRO A 85 -14.42 15.05 9.73
N ALA A 86 -14.53 13.86 10.33
CA ALA A 86 -15.76 13.09 10.36
C ALA A 86 -16.84 13.85 11.13
N ALA A 87 -17.66 14.60 10.41
CA ALA A 87 -18.91 15.14 10.90
C ALA A 87 -19.95 15.00 9.78
N GLU A 88 -21.16 14.56 10.16
CA GLU A 88 -22.38 14.54 9.34
C GLU A 88 -22.58 13.34 8.39
N ARG A 89 -22.68 12.14 8.97
CA ARG A 89 -23.64 11.16 8.44
C ARG A 89 -24.34 10.36 9.54
N PHE A 90 -24.92 11.09 10.48
CA PHE A 90 -26.02 10.61 11.31
C PHE A 90 -27.19 11.56 11.10
N GLU A 91 -28.40 11.00 11.04
CA GLU A 91 -29.70 11.68 10.89
C GLU A 91 -30.15 12.06 9.47
N LYS A 92 -30.89 11.14 8.84
CA LYS A 92 -32.22 11.41 8.27
C LYS A 92 -32.86 10.09 7.83
N SER A 93 -33.25 9.29 8.81
CA SER A 93 -34.28 8.26 8.61
C SER A 93 -35.25 8.35 9.78
N SER A 94 -36.06 9.42 9.78
CA SER A 94 -37.25 9.47 10.60
C SER A 94 -38.24 10.50 10.02
N ASN A 95 -39.41 9.98 9.66
CA ASN A 95 -40.71 10.65 9.62
C ASN A 95 -41.04 11.59 8.42
N ALA A 96 -41.85 11.07 7.49
CA ALA A 96 -43.06 11.77 7.02
C ALA A 96 -44.03 10.75 6.38
N GLN A 97 -45.18 10.62 7.03
CA GLN A 97 -46.32 9.84 6.61
C GLN A 97 -47.16 10.66 5.59
N HIS A 98 -48.02 9.93 4.85
CA HIS A 98 -49.42 10.28 4.57
C HIS A 98 -49.85 10.53 3.10
N LEU A 99 -50.71 9.62 2.64
CA LEU A 99 -51.99 9.82 1.95
C LEU A 99 -52.03 10.18 0.46
N VAL A 100 -52.48 9.22 -0.35
CA VAL A 100 -53.47 9.46 -1.41
C VAL A 100 -54.55 8.38 -1.34
N LYS A 101 -55.80 8.83 -1.40
CA LYS A 101 -57.07 8.13 -1.20
C LYS A 101 -57.62 7.63 -2.55
N GLU A 102 -58.19 6.42 -2.57
CA GLU A 102 -59.37 5.85 -3.29
C GLU A 102 -60.09 6.75 -4.34
N PRO A 103 -60.73 6.19 -5.39
CA PRO A 103 -61.80 5.17 -5.29
C PRO A 103 -61.55 3.83 -5.98
#